data_AF-A0A2V8M4P9-F1
#
_entry.id   AF-A0A2V8M4P9-F1
#
_cell.length_a   1.000
_cell.length_b   1.000
_cell.length_c   1.000
_cell.angle_alpha   90.00
_cell.angle_beta   90.00
_cell.angle_gamma   90.00
#
_symmetry.space_group_name_H-M   'P 1'
#
loop_
_entity.id
_entity.type
_entity.pdbx_description
1 polymer ?
#
loop_
_entity_poly.entity_id
_entity_poly.type
_entity_poly.pdbx_seq_one_letter_code
_entity_poly.pdbx_strand_id
1 'polypeptide(L)'
;MKRTLIIALAVIGLWDVTARAQDVKTTLDAAATALGATSLRSIEFSGRGSDFMFGQAYDGNNAWPRFSLPRYTMTIDYTIPAMRDDRRRQQAENPPRGGGFQPLVGELRQIWVLSGNYAWDVSGENATPAAAERDMRTAVDGRLAQIRLTPHGFIKAAIASGATVKTETVRGAKKTAISFTAPNKAKFEGLLNEQNLVERIVTWFDNPVLGDTTFEAVFRDYKDFGGVKFPTHIVQRGGGYPVLDVTITSVKPNVAAAFEVPASIRQTASPVSQAVQTEKISDGVWIAPGGARSVAVEFRDHVVVVEAPETEARSIAVMEAFKKVIPGKPIRYVVNTHSHFDHVGGLRTYAAEGATIITHAANVPYFEQVWANPRTINPDRLARSGRKPVLEGLVGSRTLTDGSRELIMYHYAGNMHNAGMLMVFLPKEKILIEADSYTSPNNPNDPPGGLSFLLHFYEAVQRLRLDVEQVIPIHGNLVTFDDVRRAVDAYGNTNLWAK
;
A
#
# COMPACT_ATOMS: atom_id res chain seq x y z
N MET A 1 -26.62 -22.59 56.39
CA MET A 1 -25.52 -21.75 55.86
C MET A 1 -25.34 -22.07 54.38
N LYS A 2 -25.68 -21.17 53.43
CA LYS A 2 -25.28 -21.17 51.97
C LYS A 2 -26.17 -20.29 51.05
N ARG A 3 -26.73 -19.15 51.53
CA ARG A 3 -27.43 -18.18 50.64
C ARG A 3 -26.98 -16.72 50.77
N THR A 4 -26.05 -16.41 51.66
CA THR A 4 -25.62 -15.02 51.93
C THR A 4 -24.33 -14.59 51.22
N LEU A 5 -23.69 -15.46 50.43
CA LEU A 5 -22.38 -15.18 49.83
C LEU A 5 -22.42 -14.67 48.37
N ILE A 6 -23.58 -14.69 47.69
CA ILE A 6 -23.67 -14.34 46.26
C ILE A 6 -23.92 -12.84 46.03
N ILE A 7 -24.52 -12.12 46.99
CA ILE A 7 -24.79 -10.68 46.86
C ILE A 7 -23.53 -9.84 47.12
N ALA A 8 -22.64 -10.27 48.02
CA ALA A 8 -21.39 -9.55 48.30
C ALA A 8 -20.40 -9.59 47.11
N LEU A 9 -20.31 -10.72 46.40
CA LEU A 9 -19.46 -10.85 45.20
C LEU A 9 -20.00 -10.03 44.01
N ALA A 10 -21.32 -9.93 43.85
CA ALA A 10 -21.93 -9.11 42.80
C ALA A 10 -21.76 -7.59 43.07
N VAL A 11 -21.87 -7.16 44.33
CA VAL A 11 -21.70 -5.74 44.72
C VAL A 11 -20.24 -5.30 44.64
N ILE A 12 -19.28 -6.14 45.06
CA ILE A 12 -17.84 -5.85 44.92
C ILE A 12 -17.44 -5.79 43.42
N GLY A 13 -17.95 -6.72 42.60
CA GLY A 13 -17.71 -6.69 41.15
C GLY A 13 -18.30 -5.48 40.45
N LEU A 14 -19.47 -4.99 40.88
CA LEU A 14 -20.07 -3.76 40.35
C LEU A 14 -19.29 -2.51 40.76
N TRP A 15 -18.79 -2.44 41.99
CA TRP A 15 -17.99 -1.31 42.47
C TRP A 15 -16.65 -1.18 41.74
N ASP A 16 -15.91 -2.29 41.56
CA ASP A 16 -14.64 -2.31 40.82
C ASP A 16 -14.80 -1.90 39.35
N VAL A 17 -15.91 -2.31 38.70
CA VAL A 17 -16.22 -1.91 37.33
C VAL A 17 -16.55 -0.42 37.24
N THR A 18 -17.33 0.12 38.19
CA THR A 18 -17.66 1.56 38.20
C THR A 18 -16.44 2.45 38.49
N ALA A 19 -15.57 2.04 39.42
CA ALA A 19 -14.34 2.78 39.72
C ALA A 19 -13.39 2.79 38.52
N ARG A 20 -13.18 1.64 37.87
CA ARG A 20 -12.35 1.55 36.65
C ARG A 20 -12.92 2.35 35.48
N ALA A 21 -14.24 2.34 35.29
CA ALA A 21 -14.88 3.16 34.26
C ALA A 21 -14.71 4.66 34.54
N GLN A 22 -14.78 5.07 35.81
CA GLN A 22 -14.54 6.46 36.23
C GLN A 22 -13.08 6.88 36.00
N ASP A 23 -12.12 6.00 36.26
CA ASP A 23 -10.68 6.24 36.04
C ASP A 23 -10.34 6.39 34.55
N VAL A 24 -10.95 5.56 33.69
CA VAL A 24 -10.81 5.65 32.22
C VAL A 24 -11.32 7.00 31.73
N LYS A 25 -12.55 7.38 32.13
CA LYS A 25 -13.15 8.65 31.73
C LYS A 25 -12.29 9.84 32.15
N THR A 26 -11.83 9.83 33.41
CA THR A 26 -10.97 10.89 33.96
C THR A 26 -9.67 11.04 33.16
N THR A 27 -9.05 9.91 32.78
CA THR A 27 -7.83 9.92 31.96
C THR A 27 -8.08 10.51 30.57
N LEU A 28 -9.15 10.09 29.90
CA LEU A 28 -9.48 10.59 28.55
C LEU A 28 -9.86 12.07 28.57
N ASP A 29 -10.60 12.51 29.59
CA ASP A 29 -10.94 13.93 29.79
C ASP A 29 -9.67 14.76 30.04
N ALA A 30 -8.75 14.28 30.87
CA ALA A 30 -7.47 14.95 31.13
C ALA A 30 -6.62 15.10 29.86
N ALA A 31 -6.55 14.06 29.03
CA ALA A 31 -5.87 14.10 27.73
C ALA A 31 -6.57 15.05 26.74
N ALA A 32 -7.90 15.02 26.69
CA ALA A 32 -8.69 15.92 25.85
C ALA A 32 -8.48 17.39 26.26
N THR A 33 -8.46 17.70 27.55
CA THR A 33 -8.17 19.03 28.07
C THR A 33 -6.74 19.44 27.78
N ALA A 34 -5.75 18.58 28.02
CA ALA A 34 -4.34 18.89 27.78
C ALA A 34 -4.04 19.23 26.30
N LEU A 35 -4.70 18.52 25.38
CA LEU A 35 -4.58 18.77 23.94
C LEU A 35 -5.41 19.95 23.42
N GLY A 36 -6.35 20.47 24.22
CA GLY A 36 -7.37 21.41 23.73
C GLY A 36 -8.40 20.77 22.80
N ALA A 37 -8.64 19.46 22.93
CA ALA A 37 -9.52 18.68 22.05
C ALA A 37 -11.02 18.79 22.39
N THR A 38 -11.37 19.31 23.57
CA THR A 38 -12.76 19.38 24.06
C THR A 38 -13.63 20.31 23.21
N SER A 39 -13.12 21.48 22.86
CA SER A 39 -13.81 22.48 22.01
C SER A 39 -13.40 22.41 20.54
N LEU A 40 -12.39 21.61 20.20
CA LEU A 40 -11.88 21.49 18.83
C LEU A 40 -12.87 20.75 17.94
N ARG A 41 -13.38 21.44 16.91
CA ARG A 41 -14.28 20.88 15.89
C ARG A 41 -13.55 20.50 14.62
N SER A 42 -12.58 21.30 14.22
CA SER A 42 -11.77 21.08 13.03
C SER A 42 -10.35 21.60 13.25
N ILE A 43 -9.42 21.19 12.39
CA ILE A 43 -8.04 21.67 12.43
C ILE A 43 -7.47 21.69 11.01
N GLU A 44 -6.76 22.76 10.66
CA GLU A 44 -5.84 22.79 9.51
C GLU A 44 -4.42 22.85 10.06
N PHE A 45 -3.53 22.00 9.56
CA PHE A 45 -2.11 22.11 9.83
C PHE A 45 -1.31 21.99 8.54
N SER A 46 -0.24 22.78 8.44
CA SER A 46 0.64 22.82 7.28
C SER A 46 2.09 22.63 7.67
N GLY A 47 2.86 22.01 6.79
CA GLY A 47 4.27 21.72 7.00
C GLY A 47 5.00 21.32 5.73
N ARG A 48 6.20 20.79 5.93
CA ARG A 48 7.09 20.28 4.89
C ARG A 48 7.95 19.15 5.43
N GLY A 49 8.47 18.30 4.54
CA GLY A 49 9.36 17.22 4.93
C GLY A 49 9.53 16.19 3.83
N SER A 50 9.23 14.93 4.13
CA SER A 50 9.30 13.82 3.16
C SER A 50 8.10 12.89 3.30
N ASP A 51 7.65 12.36 2.17
CA ASP A 51 6.80 11.18 2.13
C ASP A 51 7.55 10.03 1.45
N PHE A 52 7.08 8.80 1.69
CA PHE A 52 7.76 7.61 1.21
C PHE A 52 6.77 6.64 0.61
N MET A 53 7.18 5.94 -0.43
CA MET A 53 6.28 5.05 -1.18
C MET A 53 6.26 3.63 -0.59
N PHE A 54 5.29 3.36 0.29
CA PHE A 54 5.09 2.06 0.91
C PHE A 54 5.00 0.93 -0.11
N GLY A 55 5.77 -0.15 0.10
CA GLY A 55 5.73 -1.34 -0.76
C GLY A 55 6.46 -1.21 -2.09
N GLN A 56 7.24 -0.15 -2.31
CA GLN A 56 7.97 0.12 -3.56
C GLN A 56 9.50 0.16 -3.37
N ALA A 57 10.04 -0.53 -2.36
CA ALA A 57 11.48 -0.53 -2.07
C ALA A 57 12.29 -1.13 -3.22
N TYR A 58 13.52 -0.62 -3.38
CA TYR A 58 14.46 -1.09 -4.42
C TYR A 58 14.76 -2.60 -4.34
N ASP A 59 14.83 -3.14 -3.12
CA ASP A 59 14.87 -4.56 -2.84
C ASP A 59 14.32 -4.83 -1.42
N GLY A 60 14.31 -6.10 -1.01
CA GLY A 60 13.78 -6.54 0.29
C GLY A 60 14.55 -6.05 1.53
N ASN A 61 15.71 -5.41 1.37
CA ASN A 61 16.55 -4.89 2.45
C ASN A 61 16.53 -3.35 2.52
N ASN A 62 15.90 -2.67 1.56
CA ASN A 62 15.83 -1.22 1.51
C ASN A 62 14.54 -0.67 2.15
N ALA A 63 14.63 0.58 2.60
CA ALA A 63 13.46 1.36 3.00
C ALA A 63 12.60 1.73 1.78
N TRP A 64 11.39 2.22 2.06
CA TRP A 64 10.51 2.80 1.05
C TRP A 64 11.18 3.98 0.34
N PRO A 65 11.02 4.14 -0.98
CA PRO A 65 11.65 5.25 -1.70
C PRO A 65 11.16 6.59 -1.18
N ARG A 66 12.10 7.52 -0.97
CA ARG A 66 11.81 8.81 -0.38
C ARG A 66 11.55 9.88 -1.44
N PHE A 67 10.60 10.76 -1.14
CA PHE A 67 10.29 11.93 -1.93
C PHE A 67 10.29 13.19 -1.06
N SER A 68 10.51 14.33 -1.70
CA SER A 68 10.47 15.62 -1.04
C SER A 68 9.02 16.07 -0.98
N LEU A 69 8.60 16.52 0.20
CA LEU A 69 7.26 17.04 0.45
C LEU A 69 7.38 18.54 0.78
N PRO A 70 7.65 19.42 -0.22
CA PRO A 70 7.87 20.85 0.02
C PRO A 70 6.65 21.56 0.60
N ARG A 71 5.44 21.04 0.36
CA ARG A 71 4.19 21.57 0.94
C ARG A 71 3.26 20.42 1.29
N TYR A 72 2.75 20.48 2.50
CA TYR A 72 1.77 19.56 3.03
C TYR A 72 0.76 20.35 3.84
N THR A 73 -0.52 20.21 3.53
CA THR A 73 -1.62 20.78 4.32
C THR A 73 -2.66 19.71 4.54
N MET A 74 -2.99 19.46 5.80
CA MET A 74 -4.07 18.56 6.19
C MET A 74 -5.15 19.36 6.91
N THR A 75 -6.38 19.27 6.43
CA THR A 75 -7.57 19.84 7.08
C THR A 75 -8.47 18.70 7.52
N ILE A 76 -8.93 18.71 8.77
CA ILE A 76 -9.79 17.66 9.34
C ILE A 76 -11.00 18.31 9.98
N ASP A 77 -12.19 17.77 9.72
CA ASP A 77 -13.39 17.98 10.52
C ASP A 77 -13.60 16.75 11.42
N TYR A 78 -13.75 16.97 12.73
CA TYR A 78 -14.00 15.92 13.71
C TYR A 78 -15.49 15.72 14.01
N THR A 79 -16.35 16.65 13.60
CA THR A 79 -17.80 16.58 13.83
C THR A 79 -18.48 15.63 12.86
N ILE A 80 -17.97 15.60 11.64
CA ILE A 80 -18.24 14.60 10.62
C ILE A 80 -16.85 14.10 10.22
N PRO A 81 -16.52 12.80 10.32
CA PRO A 81 -15.19 12.32 10.00
C PRO A 81 -14.88 12.64 8.53
N ALA A 82 -14.10 13.70 8.33
CA ALA A 82 -13.80 14.24 7.03
C ALA A 82 -12.38 14.82 7.05
N MET A 83 -11.65 14.66 5.95
CA MET A 83 -10.32 15.23 5.82
C MET A 83 -10.02 15.63 4.38
N ARG A 84 -9.11 16.59 4.24
CA ARG A 84 -8.48 16.98 2.99
C ARG A 84 -6.98 17.05 3.19
N ASP A 85 -6.27 16.17 2.52
CA ASP A 85 -4.82 16.19 2.36
C ASP A 85 -4.50 16.89 1.05
N ASP A 86 -3.81 18.03 1.09
CA ASP A 86 -3.29 18.73 -0.09
C ASP A 86 -1.78 18.77 0.00
N ARG A 87 -1.12 18.00 -0.85
CA ARG A 87 0.32 17.79 -0.79
C ARG A 87 0.99 18.01 -2.13
N ARG A 88 2.23 18.48 -2.05
CA ARG A 88 3.14 18.69 -3.18
C ARG A 88 4.34 17.81 -3.01
N ARG A 89 4.63 17.00 -4.02
CA ARG A 89 5.70 16.01 -4.00
C ARG A 89 6.69 16.27 -5.13
N GLN A 90 7.98 16.09 -4.85
CA GLN A 90 9.08 16.26 -5.80
C GLN A 90 10.06 15.10 -5.66
N GLN A 91 10.84 14.86 -6.73
CA GLN A 91 11.92 13.87 -6.69
C GLN A 91 12.93 14.23 -5.59
N ALA A 92 13.35 13.24 -4.79
CA ALA A 92 14.34 13.46 -3.74
C ALA A 92 15.61 12.62 -3.89
N GLU A 93 15.52 11.44 -4.51
CA GLU A 93 16.67 10.56 -4.75
C GLU A 93 17.15 10.71 -6.19
N ASN A 94 18.46 10.88 -6.39
CA ASN A 94 19.07 10.93 -7.72
C ASN A 94 20.39 10.14 -7.70
N PRO A 95 20.51 9.04 -8.47
CA PRO A 95 19.48 8.46 -9.34
C PRO A 95 18.26 7.97 -8.54
N PRO A 96 17.04 7.98 -9.12
CA PRO A 96 15.86 7.39 -8.50
C PRO A 96 16.10 5.90 -8.24
N ARG A 97 15.63 5.41 -7.09
CA ARG A 97 15.70 3.99 -6.71
C ARG A 97 14.36 3.52 -6.16
N GLY A 98 13.96 2.31 -6.53
CA GLY A 98 12.65 1.78 -6.19
C GLY A 98 11.54 2.35 -7.10
N GLY A 99 10.30 1.96 -6.79
CA GLY A 99 9.12 2.38 -7.56
C GLY A 99 8.48 3.68 -7.06
N GLY A 100 7.17 3.80 -7.29
CA GLY A 100 6.39 4.98 -6.89
C GLY A 100 6.35 6.10 -7.92
N PHE A 101 6.35 5.75 -9.21
CA PHE A 101 6.34 6.65 -10.37
C PHE A 101 7.56 7.58 -10.42
N GLN A 102 8.73 7.00 -10.20
CA GLN A 102 9.99 7.72 -10.36
C GLN A 102 10.49 7.65 -11.80
N PRO A 103 11.20 8.69 -12.25
CA PRO A 103 11.43 9.94 -11.54
C PRO A 103 10.22 10.89 -11.65
N LEU A 104 10.02 11.75 -10.65
CA LEU A 104 9.08 12.86 -10.79
C LEU A 104 9.74 14.03 -11.52
N VAL A 105 9.11 14.49 -12.59
CA VAL A 105 9.48 15.73 -13.29
C VAL A 105 8.68 16.88 -12.71
N GLY A 106 9.37 17.85 -12.10
CA GLY A 106 8.74 18.99 -11.44
C GLY A 106 7.99 18.63 -10.15
N GLU A 107 6.94 19.41 -9.85
CA GLU A 107 6.11 19.23 -8.66
C GLU A 107 4.80 18.52 -9.01
N LEU A 108 4.56 17.37 -8.39
CA LEU A 108 3.28 16.67 -8.45
C LEU A 108 2.37 17.15 -7.31
N ARG A 109 1.22 17.73 -7.64
CA ARG A 109 0.16 17.99 -6.66
C ARG A 109 -0.74 16.78 -6.54
N GLN A 110 -1.00 16.35 -5.31
CA GLN A 110 -1.97 15.31 -5.00
C GLN A 110 -2.90 15.81 -3.92
N ILE A 111 -4.19 15.53 -4.09
CA ILE A 111 -5.21 15.89 -3.10
C ILE A 111 -6.05 14.65 -2.82
N TRP A 112 -6.13 14.28 -1.54
CA TRP A 112 -6.93 13.15 -1.07
C TRP A 112 -8.00 13.65 -0.11
N VAL A 113 -9.25 13.30 -0.37
CA VAL A 113 -10.39 13.77 0.41
C VAL A 113 -11.21 12.60 0.95
N LEU A 114 -11.67 12.74 2.19
CA LEU A 114 -12.70 11.89 2.80
C LEU A 114 -13.81 12.80 3.32
N SER A 115 -15.06 12.40 3.12
CA SER A 115 -16.21 13.03 3.77
C SER A 115 -17.27 11.97 4.07
N GLY A 116 -17.43 11.63 5.35
CA GLY A 116 -18.28 10.52 5.79
C GLY A 116 -17.78 9.19 5.23
N ASN A 117 -18.58 8.56 4.37
CA ASN A 117 -18.27 7.26 3.76
C ASN A 117 -17.76 7.38 2.31
N TYR A 118 -17.44 8.59 1.85
CA TYR A 118 -16.96 8.84 0.50
C TYR A 118 -15.49 9.28 0.52
N ALA A 119 -14.68 8.65 -0.31
CA ALA A 119 -13.29 9.03 -0.53
C ALA A 119 -13.02 9.26 -2.02
N TRP A 120 -12.32 10.34 -2.34
CA TRP A 120 -11.98 10.69 -3.73
C TRP A 120 -10.65 11.42 -3.81
N ASP A 121 -10.04 11.35 -4.99
CA ASP A 121 -8.80 12.01 -5.32
C ASP A 121 -9.06 13.16 -6.28
N VAL A 122 -8.32 14.25 -6.12
CA VAL A 122 -8.39 15.39 -7.03
C VAL A 122 -7.07 15.52 -7.78
N SER A 123 -7.14 15.41 -9.10
CA SER A 123 -6.04 15.66 -10.03
C SER A 123 -6.45 16.76 -11.00
N GLY A 124 -5.72 17.88 -10.99
CA GLY A 124 -6.16 19.10 -11.67
C GLY A 124 -7.52 19.58 -11.11
N GLU A 125 -8.52 19.66 -11.98
CA GLU A 125 -9.90 20.02 -11.63
C GLU A 125 -10.82 18.78 -11.45
N ASN A 126 -10.32 17.58 -11.74
CA ASN A 126 -11.12 16.37 -11.77
C ASN A 126 -11.14 15.66 -10.43
N ALA A 127 -12.35 15.40 -9.91
CA ALA A 127 -12.57 14.52 -8.76
C ALA A 127 -12.89 13.09 -9.25
N THR A 128 -12.11 12.12 -8.78
CA THR A 128 -12.25 10.70 -9.15
C THR A 128 -12.40 9.84 -7.91
N PRO A 129 -13.24 8.78 -7.92
CA PRO A 129 -13.33 7.84 -6.80
C PRO A 129 -11.94 7.34 -6.42
N ALA A 130 -11.62 7.37 -5.12
CA ALA A 130 -10.30 6.97 -4.65
C ALA A 130 -10.11 5.46 -4.81
N ALA A 131 -8.97 5.06 -5.37
CA ALA A 131 -8.54 3.66 -5.34
C ALA A 131 -8.16 3.24 -3.91
N ALA A 132 -7.98 1.94 -3.68
CA ALA A 132 -7.42 1.45 -2.42
C ALA A 132 -6.12 2.18 -2.07
N GLU A 133 -5.88 2.38 -0.77
CA GLU A 133 -4.62 2.93 -0.31
C GLU A 133 -3.46 2.00 -0.69
N ARG A 134 -2.23 2.52 -0.73
CA ARG A 134 -1.04 1.75 -1.13
C ARG A 134 -0.75 0.54 -0.23
N ASP A 135 -1.29 0.55 0.98
CA ASP A 135 -1.20 -0.57 1.92
C ASP A 135 -2.34 -1.59 1.79
N MET A 136 -3.17 -1.45 0.73
CA MET A 136 -4.28 -2.28 0.30
C MET A 136 -5.58 -2.15 1.12
N ARG A 137 -5.64 -1.23 2.09
CA ARG A 137 -6.90 -0.87 2.75
C ARG A 137 -7.81 -0.12 1.77
N THR A 138 -9.12 -0.17 2.01
CA THR A 138 -10.04 0.70 1.28
C THR A 138 -9.68 2.16 1.51
N ALA A 139 -9.93 3.04 0.53
CA ALA A 139 -9.67 4.48 0.67
C ALA A 139 -10.37 5.06 1.90
N VAL A 140 -11.61 4.64 2.15
CA VAL A 140 -12.38 5.09 3.31
C VAL A 140 -11.71 4.66 4.62
N ASP A 141 -11.36 3.39 4.77
CA ASP A 141 -10.74 2.87 5.99
C ASP A 141 -9.37 3.49 6.26
N GLY A 142 -8.55 3.64 5.20
CA GLY A 142 -7.23 4.24 5.31
C GLY A 142 -7.29 5.71 5.71
N ARG A 143 -8.19 6.49 5.13
CA ARG A 143 -8.37 7.92 5.47
C ARG A 143 -9.01 8.14 6.83
N LEU A 144 -9.97 7.29 7.22
CA LEU A 144 -10.48 7.27 8.59
C LEU A 144 -9.37 6.95 9.60
N ALA A 145 -8.44 6.05 9.25
CA ALA A 145 -7.27 5.79 10.08
C ALA A 145 -6.34 7.02 10.16
N GLN A 146 -6.12 7.77 9.07
CA GLN A 146 -5.32 9.01 9.10
C GLN A 146 -5.91 10.06 10.06
N ILE A 147 -7.24 10.25 10.08
CA ILE A 147 -7.90 11.12 11.06
C ILE A 147 -7.59 10.66 12.49
N ARG A 148 -7.73 9.35 12.76
CA ARG A 148 -7.48 8.75 14.08
C ARG A 148 -5.99 8.70 14.45
N LEU A 149 -5.09 8.81 13.47
CA LEU A 149 -3.63 8.93 13.64
C LEU A 149 -3.19 10.39 13.86
N THR A 150 -4.10 11.25 14.31
CA THR A 150 -3.77 12.55 14.89
C THR A 150 -4.03 12.52 16.40
N PRO A 151 -3.30 13.30 17.22
CA PRO A 151 -3.49 13.32 18.68
C PRO A 151 -4.95 13.58 19.09
N HIS A 152 -5.59 14.57 18.47
CA HIS A 152 -6.97 14.95 18.78
C HIS A 152 -7.98 13.92 18.24
N GLY A 153 -7.78 13.42 17.03
CA GLY A 153 -8.63 12.39 16.44
C GLY A 153 -8.59 11.08 17.23
N PHE A 154 -7.42 10.69 17.73
CA PHE A 154 -7.25 9.52 18.58
C PHE A 154 -8.04 9.62 19.88
N ILE A 155 -7.90 10.73 20.62
CA ILE A 155 -8.61 10.91 21.90
C ILE A 155 -10.13 10.97 21.68
N LYS A 156 -10.59 11.67 20.64
CA LYS A 156 -12.03 11.69 20.29
C LYS A 156 -12.54 10.28 19.95
N ALA A 157 -11.79 9.51 19.17
CA ALA A 157 -12.16 8.14 18.83
C ALA A 157 -12.14 7.20 20.04
N ALA A 158 -11.17 7.36 20.95
CA ALA A 158 -11.08 6.61 22.19
C ALA A 158 -12.29 6.86 23.11
N ILE A 159 -12.71 8.12 23.25
CA ILE A 159 -13.93 8.50 23.99
C ILE A 159 -15.16 7.87 23.34
N ALA A 160 -15.30 7.97 22.02
CA ALA A 160 -16.46 7.45 21.29
C ALA A 160 -16.55 5.91 21.27
N SER A 161 -15.42 5.21 21.40
CA SER A 161 -15.33 3.75 21.23
C SER A 161 -15.19 2.99 22.56
N GLY A 162 -15.39 3.66 23.70
CA GLY A 162 -15.28 3.03 25.02
C GLY A 162 -13.89 2.44 25.28
N ALA A 163 -12.85 3.24 25.09
CA ALA A 163 -11.46 2.80 25.24
C ALA A 163 -11.14 2.21 26.63
N THR A 164 -10.11 1.37 26.68
CA THR A 164 -9.49 0.90 27.92
C THR A 164 -8.21 1.68 28.21
N VAL A 165 -7.90 1.89 29.49
CA VAL A 165 -6.67 2.53 29.95
C VAL A 165 -5.88 1.58 30.83
N LYS A 166 -4.57 1.53 30.65
CA LYS A 166 -3.65 0.84 31.55
C LYS A 166 -2.32 1.59 31.66
N THR A 167 -1.60 1.35 32.75
CA THR A 167 -0.22 1.81 32.88
C THR A 167 0.72 0.76 32.32
N GLU A 168 1.65 1.18 31.47
CA GLU A 168 2.67 0.32 30.87
C GLU A 168 4.07 0.88 31.16
N THR A 169 5.08 0.02 31.24
CA THR A 169 6.48 0.48 31.31
C THR A 169 7.10 0.39 29.92
N VAL A 170 7.42 1.54 29.34
CA VAL A 170 8.01 1.64 28.00
C VAL A 170 9.40 2.24 28.15
N ARG A 171 10.43 1.47 27.79
CA ARG A 171 11.85 1.87 27.93
C ARG A 171 12.19 2.40 29.33
N GLY A 172 11.65 1.77 30.37
CA GLY A 172 11.88 2.13 31.78
C GLY A 172 11.00 3.26 32.33
N ALA A 173 10.24 3.97 31.50
CA ALA A 173 9.30 4.99 31.94
C ALA A 173 7.88 4.44 32.06
N LYS A 174 7.17 4.77 33.14
CA LYS A 174 5.73 4.49 33.25
C LYS A 174 4.96 5.43 32.32
N LYS A 175 4.15 4.85 31.45
CA LYS A 175 3.31 5.54 30.46
C LYS A 175 1.87 5.14 30.64
N THR A 176 0.96 6.04 30.32
CA THR A 176 -0.46 5.75 30.23
C THR A 176 -0.78 5.29 28.82
N ALA A 177 -1.27 4.07 28.67
CA ALA A 177 -1.66 3.50 27.39
C ALA A 177 -3.19 3.45 27.27
N ILE A 178 -3.68 3.89 26.12
CA ILE A 178 -5.08 3.89 25.74
C ILE A 178 -5.25 2.90 24.58
N SER A 179 -6.28 2.06 24.62
CA SER A 179 -6.57 1.11 23.55
C SER A 179 -8.06 1.08 23.23
N PHE A 180 -8.41 0.98 21.95
CA PHE A 180 -9.79 0.77 21.51
C PHE A 180 -9.85 0.05 20.17
N THR A 181 -11.04 -0.45 19.84
CA THR A 181 -11.35 -1.01 18.51
C THR A 181 -12.36 -0.10 17.82
N ALA A 182 -12.01 0.40 16.63
CA ALA A 182 -12.88 1.25 15.83
C ALA A 182 -14.03 0.42 15.20
N PRO A 183 -15.11 1.07 14.71
CA PRO A 183 -16.25 0.37 14.10
C PRO A 183 -15.89 -0.56 12.93
N ASN A 184 -14.83 -0.23 12.18
CA ASN A 184 -14.29 -1.07 11.10
C ASN A 184 -13.37 -2.21 11.62
N LYS A 185 -13.42 -2.51 12.91
CA LYS A 185 -12.62 -3.53 13.62
C LYS A 185 -11.12 -3.24 13.69
N ALA A 186 -10.65 -2.11 13.16
CA ALA A 186 -9.26 -1.71 13.30
C ALA A 186 -8.95 -1.41 14.77
N LYS A 187 -7.90 -2.06 15.29
CA LYS A 187 -7.39 -1.81 16.64
C LYS A 187 -6.51 -0.56 16.64
N PHE A 188 -6.63 0.24 17.69
CA PHE A 188 -5.76 1.39 17.95
C PHE A 188 -5.19 1.29 19.37
N GLU A 189 -3.91 1.62 19.51
CA GLU A 189 -3.24 1.80 20.79
C GLU A 189 -2.47 3.12 20.76
N GLY A 190 -2.50 3.87 21.86
CA GLY A 190 -1.76 5.12 21.97
C GLY A 190 -1.13 5.28 23.34
N LEU A 191 0.00 5.98 23.38
CA LEU A 191 0.71 6.32 24.61
C LEU A 191 0.57 7.81 24.90
N LEU A 192 0.34 8.14 26.17
CA LEU A 192 0.43 9.50 26.68
C LEU A 192 1.77 9.73 27.38
N ASN A 193 2.30 10.94 27.25
CA ASN A 193 3.40 11.43 28.07
C ASN A 193 2.90 11.93 29.44
N GLU A 194 3.81 12.43 30.28
CA GLU A 194 3.52 12.93 31.63
C GLU A 194 2.62 14.19 31.64
N GLN A 195 2.49 14.86 30.50
CA GLN A 195 1.62 16.02 30.31
C GLN A 195 0.25 15.63 29.71
N ASN A 196 -0.07 14.32 29.66
CA ASN A 196 -1.26 13.77 29.01
C ASN A 196 -1.37 14.06 27.50
N LEU A 197 -0.24 14.35 26.84
CA LEU A 197 -0.18 14.53 25.39
C LEU A 197 0.13 13.19 24.72
N VAL A 198 -0.50 12.91 23.58
CA VAL A 198 -0.30 11.68 22.82
C VAL A 198 1.10 11.68 22.20
N GLU A 199 1.98 10.77 22.60
CA GLU A 199 3.35 10.69 22.04
C GLU A 199 3.45 9.69 20.88
N ARG A 200 2.52 8.72 20.84
CA ARG A 200 2.53 7.63 19.86
C ARG A 200 1.14 7.04 19.67
N ILE A 201 0.80 6.67 18.45
CA ILE A 201 -0.38 5.87 18.10
C ILE A 201 0.06 4.73 17.19
N VAL A 202 -0.49 3.54 17.38
CA VAL A 202 -0.32 2.38 16.51
C VAL A 202 -1.70 1.85 16.12
N THR A 203 -1.86 1.49 14.86
CA THR A 203 -3.00 0.72 14.37
C THR A 203 -2.52 -0.49 13.57
N TRP A 204 -3.35 -1.53 13.49
CA TRP A 204 -3.05 -2.77 12.78
C TRP A 204 -3.99 -2.97 11.61
N PHE A 205 -3.47 -3.55 10.53
CA PHE A 205 -4.22 -3.92 9.34
C PHE A 205 -3.61 -5.18 8.72
N ASP A 206 -4.41 -5.92 7.96
CA ASP A 206 -3.90 -7.01 7.13
C ASP A 206 -3.25 -6.46 5.87
N ASN A 207 -2.04 -6.90 5.56
CA ASN A 207 -1.38 -6.61 4.30
C ASN A 207 -1.14 -7.91 3.52
N PRO A 208 -1.48 -7.99 2.22
CA PRO A 208 -1.29 -9.20 1.43
C PRO A 208 0.16 -9.72 1.43
N VAL A 209 1.15 -8.81 1.45
CA VAL A 209 2.57 -9.15 1.43
C VAL A 209 3.12 -9.38 2.85
N LEU A 210 2.89 -8.43 3.75
CA LEU A 210 3.52 -8.39 5.07
C LEU A 210 2.75 -9.14 6.17
N GLY A 211 1.51 -9.55 5.94
CA GLY A 211 0.63 -10.13 6.96
C GLY A 211 0.07 -9.06 7.91
N ASP A 212 -0.11 -9.41 9.19
CA ASP A 212 -0.57 -8.48 10.22
C ASP A 212 0.47 -7.36 10.38
N THR A 213 0.12 -6.16 9.91
CA THR A 213 1.05 -5.05 9.74
C THR A 213 0.62 -3.86 10.59
N THR A 214 1.60 -3.13 11.13
CA THR A 214 1.36 -1.91 11.89
C THR A 214 1.53 -0.66 11.05
N PHE A 215 0.68 0.32 11.32
CA PHE A 215 0.90 1.72 10.99
C PHE A 215 1.09 2.51 12.29
N GLU A 216 2.23 3.16 12.45
CA GLU A 216 2.62 3.91 13.65
C GLU A 216 2.70 5.40 13.34
N ALA A 217 2.27 6.26 14.26
CA ALA A 217 2.50 7.69 14.24
C ALA A 217 3.17 8.11 15.57
N VAL A 218 4.24 8.89 15.48
CA VAL A 218 5.00 9.43 16.62
C VAL A 218 4.96 10.96 16.57
N PHE A 219 4.74 11.58 17.71
CA PHE A 219 4.50 13.02 17.85
C PHE A 219 5.51 13.64 18.81
N ARG A 220 6.14 14.74 18.38
CA ARG A 220 7.16 15.45 19.17
C ARG A 220 6.98 16.96 19.07
N ASP A 221 7.68 17.66 19.96
CA ASP A 221 7.84 19.11 19.92
C ASP A 221 6.50 19.86 19.93
N TYR A 222 5.63 19.50 20.88
CA TYR A 222 4.32 20.13 21.03
C TYR A 222 4.43 21.64 21.28
N LYS A 223 3.60 22.40 20.57
CA LYS A 223 3.40 23.84 20.78
C LYS A 223 1.92 24.17 20.93
N ASP A 224 1.66 25.33 21.53
CA ASP A 224 0.31 25.85 21.72
C ASP A 224 -0.08 26.76 20.54
N PHE A 225 -1.26 26.53 19.97
CA PHE A 225 -1.80 27.28 18.84
C PHE A 225 -3.19 27.81 19.19
N GLY A 226 -3.25 28.75 20.13
CA GLY A 226 -4.51 29.35 20.57
C GLY A 226 -5.36 28.39 21.42
N GLY A 227 -4.73 27.73 22.39
CA GLY A 227 -5.39 26.79 23.30
C GLY A 227 -5.44 25.34 22.79
N VAL A 228 -4.92 25.08 21.60
CA VAL A 228 -4.79 23.73 21.03
C VAL A 228 -3.32 23.35 20.99
N LYS A 229 -2.95 22.29 21.72
CA LYS A 229 -1.57 21.76 21.70
C LYS A 229 -1.42 20.78 20.55
N PHE A 230 -0.49 21.04 19.65
CA PHE A 230 -0.24 20.21 18.46
C PHE A 230 1.26 19.94 18.27
N PRO A 231 1.66 18.72 17.85
CA PRO A 231 3.06 18.39 17.64
C PRO A 231 3.64 19.13 16.43
N THR A 232 4.89 19.59 16.56
CA THR A 232 5.59 20.25 15.44
C THR A 232 6.53 19.33 14.66
N HIS A 233 6.69 18.09 15.09
CA HIS A 233 7.31 17.02 14.33
C HIS A 233 6.45 15.75 14.38
N ILE A 234 6.09 15.23 13.20
CA ILE A 234 5.27 14.03 13.05
C ILE A 234 6.01 13.04 12.15
N VAL A 235 6.20 11.82 12.65
CA VAL A 235 6.73 10.71 11.86
C VAL A 235 5.71 9.60 11.83
N GLN A 236 5.36 9.12 10.64
CA GLN A 236 4.55 7.93 10.45
C GLN A 236 5.40 6.81 9.86
N ARG A 237 5.15 5.56 10.29
CA ARG A 237 5.84 4.36 9.81
C ARG A 237 4.82 3.30 9.41
N GLY A 238 5.07 2.64 8.29
CA GLY A 238 4.31 1.47 7.83
C GLY A 238 5.28 0.34 7.50
N GLY A 239 5.02 -0.87 7.99
CA GLY A 239 5.88 -2.03 7.71
C GLY A 239 7.32 -1.85 8.19
N GLY A 240 7.54 -1.10 9.27
CA GLY A 240 8.86 -0.86 9.88
C GLY A 240 9.60 0.38 9.36
N TYR A 241 9.24 0.93 8.21
CA TYR A 241 9.92 2.07 7.59
C TYR A 241 9.05 3.34 7.56
N PRO A 242 9.66 4.55 7.52
CA PRO A 242 8.93 5.81 7.41
C PRO A 242 8.02 5.85 6.18
N VAL A 243 6.82 6.40 6.33
CA VAL A 243 5.88 6.74 5.24
C VAL A 243 5.54 8.22 5.21
N LEU A 244 5.79 8.94 6.32
CA LEU A 244 5.69 10.39 6.43
C LEU A 244 6.71 10.88 7.47
N ASP A 245 7.41 11.96 7.19
CA ASP A 245 8.24 12.69 8.16
C ASP A 245 8.08 14.18 7.88
N VAL A 246 7.38 14.90 8.75
CA VAL A 246 7.00 16.30 8.52
C VAL A 246 7.30 17.19 9.71
N THR A 247 7.85 18.37 9.41
CA THR A 247 7.90 19.50 10.32
C THR A 247 6.68 20.39 10.08
N ILE A 248 5.88 20.59 11.12
CA ILE A 248 4.68 21.42 11.07
C ILE A 248 5.06 22.87 11.36
N THR A 249 4.62 23.76 10.47
CA THR A 249 4.95 25.19 10.51
C THR A 249 3.75 26.07 10.86
N SER A 250 2.53 25.57 10.69
CA SER A 250 1.30 26.31 10.98
C SER A 250 0.19 25.36 11.44
N VAL A 251 -0.61 25.80 12.41
CA VAL A 251 -1.79 25.10 12.89
C VAL A 251 -2.88 26.12 13.15
N LYS A 252 -4.08 25.86 12.63
CA LYS A 252 -5.27 26.69 12.77
C LYS A 252 -6.42 25.83 13.30
N PRO A 253 -6.81 26.02 14.57
CA PRO A 253 -8.01 25.41 15.12
C PRO A 253 -9.29 25.96 14.49
N ASN A 254 -10.33 25.13 14.44
CA ASN A 254 -11.73 25.52 14.15
C ASN A 254 -11.91 26.28 12.82
N VAL A 255 -11.14 25.92 11.81
CA VAL A 255 -11.32 26.41 10.43
C VAL A 255 -12.60 25.87 9.80
N ALA A 256 -13.12 26.55 8.79
CA ALA A 256 -14.19 26.00 7.97
C ALA A 256 -13.68 24.75 7.22
N ALA A 257 -14.26 23.58 7.49
CA ALA A 257 -13.79 22.29 6.98
C ALA A 257 -14.93 21.46 6.35
N ALA A 258 -15.74 22.10 5.50
CA ALA A 258 -16.80 21.42 4.77
C ALA A 258 -16.26 20.89 3.42
N PHE A 259 -16.20 19.57 3.26
CA PHE A 259 -15.84 18.93 1.99
C PHE A 259 -17.08 18.36 1.32
N GLU A 260 -17.66 19.12 0.40
CA GLU A 260 -18.82 18.67 -0.36
C GLU A 260 -18.44 17.48 -1.24
N VAL A 261 -19.17 16.37 -1.08
CA VAL A 261 -18.99 15.19 -1.93
C VAL A 261 -19.52 15.51 -3.32
N PRO A 262 -18.68 15.51 -4.38
CA PRO A 262 -19.11 15.81 -5.74
C PRO A 262 -20.20 14.83 -6.22
N ALA A 263 -21.10 15.30 -7.08
CA ALA A 263 -22.19 14.47 -7.61
C ALA A 263 -21.67 13.21 -8.33
N SER A 264 -20.57 13.33 -9.09
CA SER A 264 -19.89 12.20 -9.74
C SER A 264 -19.49 11.11 -8.75
N ILE A 265 -19.03 11.49 -7.55
CA ILE A 265 -18.63 10.55 -6.51
C ILE A 265 -19.84 9.89 -5.86
N ARG A 266 -20.93 10.63 -5.61
CA ARG A 266 -22.16 10.06 -5.02
C ARG A 266 -22.85 9.05 -5.94
N GLN A 267 -22.80 9.30 -7.24
CA GLN A 267 -23.47 8.49 -8.27
C GLN A 267 -22.63 7.30 -8.72
N THR A 268 -21.33 7.27 -8.37
CA THR A 268 -20.49 6.11 -8.65
C THR A 268 -20.99 4.95 -7.79
N ALA A 269 -21.63 3.96 -8.43
CA ALA A 269 -21.95 2.70 -7.77
C ALA A 269 -20.66 2.09 -7.21
N SER A 270 -20.71 1.50 -6.00
CA SER A 270 -19.61 0.68 -5.51
C SER A 270 -19.22 -0.29 -6.62
N PRO A 271 -17.93 -0.41 -7.00
CA PRO A 271 -17.54 -1.30 -8.08
C PRO A 271 -18.03 -2.69 -7.72
N VAL A 272 -19.08 -3.14 -8.41
CA VAL A 272 -19.49 -4.53 -8.36
C VAL A 272 -18.28 -5.29 -8.87
N SER A 273 -17.81 -6.30 -8.13
CA SER A 273 -16.73 -7.17 -8.59
C SER A 273 -17.17 -7.77 -9.92
N GLN A 274 -16.69 -7.18 -11.02
CA GLN A 274 -16.93 -7.72 -12.34
C GLN A 274 -16.06 -8.96 -12.46
N ALA A 275 -16.64 -10.02 -13.02
CA ALA A 275 -15.88 -11.20 -13.36
C ALA A 275 -14.71 -10.80 -14.25
N VAL A 276 -13.51 -11.29 -13.93
CA VAL A 276 -12.32 -11.04 -14.76
C VAL A 276 -12.57 -11.62 -16.15
N GLN A 277 -12.56 -10.76 -17.15
CA GLN A 277 -12.62 -11.13 -18.56
C GLN A 277 -11.20 -11.22 -19.10
N THR A 278 -10.83 -12.39 -19.59
CA THR A 278 -9.50 -12.61 -20.18
C THR A 278 -9.50 -12.24 -21.66
N GLU A 279 -8.39 -11.71 -22.14
CA GLU A 279 -8.17 -11.41 -23.56
C GLU A 279 -7.14 -12.39 -24.14
N LYS A 280 -7.42 -12.94 -25.33
CA LYS A 280 -6.47 -13.80 -26.05
C LYS A 280 -5.49 -12.93 -26.82
N ILE A 281 -4.20 -13.10 -26.58
CA ILE A 281 -3.14 -12.38 -27.29
C ILE A 281 -2.60 -13.21 -28.45
N SER A 282 -2.37 -14.49 -28.20
CA SER A 282 -1.95 -15.47 -29.20
C SER A 282 -2.40 -16.88 -28.79
N ASP A 283 -2.11 -17.89 -29.60
CA ASP A 283 -2.50 -19.26 -29.27
C ASP A 283 -1.81 -19.77 -27.99
N GLY A 284 -2.63 -19.96 -26.95
CA GLY A 284 -2.18 -20.37 -25.62
C GLY A 284 -1.55 -19.23 -24.79
N VAL A 285 -1.75 -17.96 -25.18
CA VAL A 285 -1.34 -16.80 -24.38
C VAL A 285 -2.54 -15.90 -24.13
N TRP A 286 -2.85 -15.69 -22.85
CA TRP A 286 -4.02 -14.93 -22.41
C TRP A 286 -3.60 -13.89 -21.36
N ILE A 287 -4.26 -12.74 -21.35
CA ILE A 287 -4.10 -11.74 -20.30
C ILE A 287 -5.36 -11.60 -19.46
N ALA A 288 -5.19 -11.26 -18.19
CA ALA A 288 -6.25 -10.83 -17.29
C ALA A 288 -6.04 -9.35 -16.92
N PRO A 289 -6.77 -8.41 -17.54
CA PRO A 289 -6.60 -6.97 -17.33
C PRO A 289 -6.91 -6.54 -15.88
N GLY A 290 -6.17 -5.56 -15.37
CA GLY A 290 -6.27 -5.02 -14.00
C GLY A 290 -5.37 -3.79 -13.84
N GLY A 291 -5.24 -3.25 -12.61
CA GLY A 291 -4.26 -2.20 -12.34
C GLY A 291 -2.86 -2.67 -12.72
N ALA A 292 -2.45 -3.80 -12.14
CA ALA A 292 -1.46 -4.70 -12.71
C ALA A 292 -2.16 -5.92 -13.33
N ARG A 293 -1.68 -6.40 -14.49
CA ARG A 293 -2.23 -7.59 -15.16
C ARG A 293 -1.51 -8.87 -14.78
N SER A 294 -2.16 -10.00 -15.05
CA SER A 294 -1.53 -11.32 -15.08
C SER A 294 -1.57 -11.87 -16.50
N VAL A 295 -0.59 -12.71 -16.86
CA VAL A 295 -0.52 -13.39 -18.16
C VAL A 295 -0.49 -14.90 -17.95
N ALA A 296 -1.35 -15.65 -18.63
CA ALA A 296 -1.31 -17.11 -18.65
C ALA A 296 -0.69 -17.62 -19.94
N VAL A 297 0.26 -18.55 -19.81
CA VAL A 297 0.93 -19.24 -20.92
C VAL A 297 0.67 -20.73 -20.80
N GLU A 298 -0.02 -21.28 -21.80
CA GLU A 298 -0.47 -22.66 -21.85
C GLU A 298 0.63 -23.59 -22.38
N PHE A 299 1.02 -24.58 -21.57
CA PHE A 299 1.84 -25.72 -22.00
C PHE A 299 0.94 -26.95 -22.22
N ARG A 300 1.49 -28.06 -22.69
CA ARG A 300 0.78 -29.32 -22.98
C ARG A 300 -0.01 -29.83 -21.79
N ASP A 301 0.59 -29.85 -20.61
CA ASP A 301 0.04 -30.47 -19.40
C ASP A 301 -0.14 -29.48 -18.23
N HIS A 302 0.22 -28.20 -18.39
CA HIS A 302 0.13 -27.19 -17.33
C HIS A 302 0.00 -25.76 -17.86
N VAL A 303 -0.21 -24.82 -16.96
CA VAL A 303 -0.17 -23.37 -17.21
C VAL A 303 0.97 -22.75 -16.38
N VAL A 304 1.67 -21.80 -17.00
CA VAL A 304 2.55 -20.84 -16.31
C VAL A 304 1.81 -19.51 -16.25
N VAL A 305 1.72 -18.92 -15.06
CA VAL A 305 1.21 -17.56 -14.90
C VAL A 305 2.37 -16.60 -14.67
N VAL A 306 2.38 -15.45 -15.33
CA VAL A 306 3.29 -14.34 -15.06
C VAL A 306 2.50 -13.25 -14.33
N GLU A 307 3.03 -12.83 -13.19
CA GLU A 307 2.44 -11.90 -12.21
C GLU A 307 1.21 -12.39 -11.44
N ALA A 308 1.19 -12.05 -10.15
CA ALA A 308 0.08 -12.31 -9.23
C ALA A 308 -0.21 -11.05 -8.39
N PRO A 309 -0.90 -10.06 -8.99
CA PRO A 309 -0.93 -8.73 -8.41
C PRO A 309 -1.94 -8.56 -7.27
N GLU A 310 -1.72 -7.48 -6.51
CA GLU A 310 -2.64 -6.84 -5.56
C GLU A 310 -3.09 -7.70 -4.36
N THR A 311 -4.02 -8.65 -4.56
CA THR A 311 -4.74 -9.31 -3.45
C THR A 311 -5.09 -10.78 -3.72
N GLU A 312 -5.44 -11.51 -2.65
CA GLU A 312 -6.02 -12.85 -2.74
C GLU A 312 -7.32 -12.86 -3.57
N ALA A 313 -8.24 -11.94 -3.30
CA ALA A 313 -9.53 -11.90 -4.01
C ALA A 313 -9.33 -11.73 -5.53
N ARG A 314 -8.40 -10.85 -5.91
CA ARG A 314 -7.99 -10.66 -7.31
C ARG A 314 -7.42 -11.94 -7.91
N SER A 315 -6.47 -12.57 -7.20
CA SER A 315 -5.81 -13.80 -7.66
C SER A 315 -6.79 -14.97 -7.85
N ILE A 316 -7.77 -15.12 -6.95
CA ILE A 316 -8.83 -16.12 -7.08
C ILE A 316 -9.62 -15.91 -8.38
N ALA A 317 -10.08 -14.68 -8.62
CA ALA A 317 -10.86 -14.35 -9.80
C ALA A 317 -10.06 -14.55 -11.10
N VAL A 318 -8.77 -14.18 -11.09
CA VAL A 318 -7.86 -14.39 -12.23
C VAL A 318 -7.63 -15.88 -12.50
N MET A 319 -7.34 -16.69 -11.46
CA MET A 319 -7.17 -18.13 -11.62
C MET A 319 -8.44 -18.80 -12.16
N GLU A 320 -9.62 -18.40 -11.67
CA GLU A 320 -10.90 -18.90 -12.16
C GLU A 320 -11.13 -18.52 -13.63
N ALA A 321 -10.78 -17.30 -14.03
CA ALA A 321 -10.89 -16.87 -15.41
C ALA A 321 -9.94 -17.64 -16.34
N PHE A 322 -8.68 -17.82 -15.95
CA PHE A 322 -7.72 -18.62 -16.73
C PHE A 322 -8.12 -20.09 -16.84
N LYS A 323 -8.63 -20.71 -15.76
CA LYS A 323 -9.13 -22.09 -15.80
C LYS A 323 -10.33 -22.29 -16.73
N LYS A 324 -11.11 -21.23 -17.01
CA LYS A 324 -12.21 -21.29 -17.99
C LYS A 324 -11.69 -21.32 -19.43
N VAL A 325 -10.68 -20.53 -19.74
CA VAL A 325 -10.11 -20.47 -21.10
C VAL A 325 -9.05 -21.53 -21.38
N ILE A 326 -8.44 -22.10 -20.34
CA ILE A 326 -7.47 -23.20 -20.42
C ILE A 326 -7.92 -24.34 -19.46
N PRO A 327 -8.97 -25.09 -19.81
CA PRO A 327 -9.54 -26.10 -18.91
C PRO A 327 -8.64 -27.33 -18.75
N GLY A 328 -8.71 -27.97 -17.58
CA GLY A 328 -8.08 -29.27 -17.31
C GLY A 328 -6.57 -29.24 -17.04
N LYS A 329 -5.92 -28.07 -17.11
CA LYS A 329 -4.49 -27.93 -16.86
C LYS A 329 -4.21 -27.23 -15.52
N PRO A 330 -3.38 -27.79 -14.63
CA PRO A 330 -3.00 -27.14 -13.39
C PRO A 330 -2.11 -25.92 -13.65
N ILE A 331 -2.21 -24.91 -12.80
CA ILE A 331 -1.22 -23.83 -12.74
C ILE A 331 0.00 -24.38 -11.98
N ARG A 332 1.07 -24.67 -12.70
CA ARG A 332 2.28 -25.32 -12.15
C ARG A 332 3.30 -24.31 -11.65
N TYR A 333 3.40 -23.16 -12.34
CA TYR A 333 4.33 -22.10 -12.01
C TYR A 333 3.63 -20.75 -11.98
N VAL A 334 4.06 -19.89 -11.07
CA VAL A 334 3.80 -18.45 -11.12
C VAL A 334 5.14 -17.72 -11.12
N VAL A 335 5.36 -16.85 -12.11
CA VAL A 335 6.56 -16.03 -12.23
C VAL A 335 6.27 -14.66 -11.63
N ASN A 336 7.08 -14.25 -10.67
CA ASN A 336 7.08 -12.91 -10.10
C ASN A 336 8.26 -12.12 -10.68
N THR A 337 7.97 -11.01 -11.34
CA THR A 337 8.98 -10.16 -11.99
C THR A 337 9.82 -9.40 -10.98
N HIS A 338 9.23 -8.91 -9.88
CA HIS A 338 9.95 -8.20 -8.83
C HIS A 338 9.13 -8.06 -7.53
N SER A 339 9.77 -7.56 -6.46
CA SER A 339 9.27 -7.61 -5.09
C SER A 339 8.34 -6.45 -4.66
N HIS A 340 7.89 -5.60 -5.58
CA HIS A 340 6.92 -4.55 -5.26
C HIS A 340 5.54 -5.11 -4.90
N PHE A 341 4.82 -4.43 -4.01
CA PHE A 341 3.66 -5.03 -3.35
C PHE A 341 2.47 -5.28 -4.26
N ASP A 342 2.31 -4.43 -5.28
CA ASP A 342 1.32 -4.61 -6.34
C ASP A 342 1.63 -5.80 -7.26
N HIS A 343 2.85 -6.36 -7.23
CA HIS A 343 3.27 -7.57 -7.97
C HIS A 343 3.30 -8.85 -7.13
N VAL A 344 3.37 -8.68 -5.80
CA VAL A 344 3.56 -9.78 -4.83
C VAL A 344 2.27 -10.15 -4.10
N GLY A 345 1.32 -9.21 -3.98
CA GLY A 345 0.16 -9.33 -3.10
C GLY A 345 -0.71 -10.57 -3.33
N GLY A 346 -0.69 -11.14 -4.54
CA GLY A 346 -1.41 -12.36 -4.90
C GLY A 346 -0.63 -13.68 -4.75
N LEU A 347 0.71 -13.65 -4.66
CA LEU A 347 1.55 -14.85 -4.83
C LEU A 347 1.23 -15.98 -3.85
N ARG A 348 0.89 -15.64 -2.59
CA ARG A 348 0.52 -16.64 -1.58
C ARG A 348 -0.69 -17.47 -1.98
N THR A 349 -1.61 -16.88 -2.74
CA THR A 349 -2.79 -17.57 -3.27
C THR A 349 -2.40 -18.66 -4.26
N TYR A 350 -1.41 -18.39 -5.12
CA TYR A 350 -0.88 -19.36 -6.08
C TYR A 350 -0.07 -20.47 -5.37
N ALA A 351 0.67 -20.14 -4.31
CA ALA A 351 1.30 -21.15 -3.46
C ALA A 351 0.26 -22.08 -2.80
N ALA A 352 -0.89 -21.54 -2.35
CA ALA A 352 -1.97 -22.35 -1.81
C ALA A 352 -2.54 -23.31 -2.85
N GLU A 353 -2.70 -22.84 -4.10
CA GLU A 353 -3.09 -23.65 -5.26
C GLU A 353 -2.06 -24.75 -5.59
N GLY A 354 -0.79 -24.53 -5.24
CA GLY A 354 0.31 -25.48 -5.40
C GLY A 354 1.29 -25.15 -6.50
N ALA A 355 1.21 -23.94 -7.04
CA ALA A 355 2.20 -23.46 -7.99
C ALA A 355 3.56 -23.26 -7.30
N THR A 356 4.62 -23.58 -8.03
CA THR A 356 5.98 -23.13 -7.67
C THR A 356 6.12 -21.66 -8.04
N ILE A 357 6.59 -20.85 -7.11
CA ILE A 357 6.84 -19.42 -7.34
C ILE A 357 8.26 -19.26 -7.84
N ILE A 358 8.42 -18.75 -9.05
CA ILE A 358 9.72 -18.40 -9.62
C ILE A 358 9.89 -16.89 -9.46
N THR A 359 10.97 -16.47 -8.82
CA THR A 359 11.34 -15.06 -8.64
C THR A 359 12.85 -14.92 -8.73
N HIS A 360 13.38 -13.70 -8.77
CA HIS A 360 14.83 -13.51 -8.67
C HIS A 360 15.36 -14.01 -7.32
N ALA A 361 16.54 -14.65 -7.30
CA ALA A 361 17.08 -15.30 -6.11
C ALA A 361 17.20 -14.38 -4.88
N ALA A 362 17.48 -13.08 -5.10
CA ALA A 362 17.56 -12.10 -4.02
C ALA A 362 16.22 -11.83 -3.30
N ASN A 363 15.08 -12.15 -3.92
CA ASN A 363 13.77 -11.97 -3.30
C ASN A 363 13.40 -13.13 -2.35
N VAL A 364 14.04 -14.29 -2.48
CA VAL A 364 13.68 -15.49 -1.70
C VAL A 364 13.80 -15.25 -0.19
N PRO A 365 14.93 -14.74 0.35
CA PRO A 365 15.03 -14.49 1.79
C PRO A 365 13.99 -13.49 2.30
N TYR A 366 13.70 -12.46 1.49
CA TYR A 366 12.68 -11.46 1.82
C TYR A 366 11.29 -12.09 1.92
N PHE A 367 10.90 -12.91 0.95
CA PHE A 367 9.61 -13.61 0.96
C PHE A 367 9.51 -14.59 2.12
N GLU A 368 10.56 -15.38 2.40
CA GLU A 368 10.58 -16.27 3.56
C GLU A 368 10.40 -15.51 4.88
N GLN A 369 11.08 -14.37 5.03
CA GLN A 369 10.96 -13.52 6.21
C GLN A 369 9.54 -12.96 6.38
N VAL A 370 8.99 -12.28 5.35
CA VAL A 370 7.70 -11.60 5.49
C VAL A 370 6.50 -12.56 5.47
N TRP A 371 6.67 -13.77 4.92
CA TRP A 371 5.61 -14.79 4.93
C TRP A 371 5.57 -15.63 6.21
N ALA A 372 6.58 -15.51 7.07
CA ALA A 372 6.56 -16.03 8.44
C ALA A 372 5.74 -15.14 9.40
N ASN A 373 5.42 -13.89 9.00
CA ASN A 373 4.63 -12.98 9.83
C ASN A 373 3.22 -13.55 10.10
N PRO A 374 2.63 -13.26 11.28
CA PRO A 374 1.25 -13.64 11.59
C PRO A 374 0.24 -13.10 10.59
N ARG A 375 -0.85 -13.84 10.38
CA ARG A 375 -1.98 -13.45 9.50
C ARG A 375 -3.30 -13.74 10.20
N THR A 376 -3.51 -13.08 11.33
CA THR A 376 -4.63 -13.32 12.24
C THR A 376 -5.80 -12.38 11.99
N ILE A 377 -5.56 -11.20 11.40
CA ILE A 377 -6.60 -10.21 11.10
C ILE A 377 -7.51 -10.71 9.97
N ASN A 378 -6.90 -11.22 8.90
CA ASN A 378 -7.59 -11.78 7.73
C ASN A 378 -6.73 -12.90 7.11
N PRO A 379 -6.83 -14.15 7.62
CA PRO A 379 -5.99 -15.25 7.15
C PRO A 379 -6.31 -15.64 5.70
N ASP A 380 -5.31 -15.58 4.82
CA ASP A 380 -5.40 -16.01 3.42
C ASP A 380 -5.49 -17.55 3.27
N ARG A 381 -5.75 -18.04 2.04
CA ARG A 381 -5.83 -19.46 1.68
C ARG A 381 -4.56 -20.20 2.06
N LEU A 382 -3.38 -19.61 1.89
CA LEU A 382 -2.13 -20.27 2.26
C LEU A 382 -2.06 -20.49 3.77
N ALA A 383 -2.33 -19.46 4.56
CA ALA A 383 -2.39 -19.53 6.02
C ALA A 383 -3.40 -20.57 6.52
N ARG A 384 -4.55 -20.70 5.84
CA ARG A 384 -5.59 -21.69 6.17
C ARG A 384 -5.25 -23.12 5.70
N SER A 385 -4.45 -23.27 4.65
CA SER A 385 -4.18 -24.58 4.03
C SER A 385 -3.13 -25.43 4.75
N GLY A 386 -2.22 -24.81 5.52
CA GLY A 386 -1.05 -25.48 6.10
C GLY A 386 0.02 -25.87 5.08
N ARG A 387 -0.14 -25.51 3.80
CA ARG A 387 0.83 -25.82 2.74
C ARG A 387 2.08 -24.95 2.89
N LYS A 388 3.25 -25.54 2.62
CA LYS A 388 4.51 -24.79 2.53
C LYS A 388 4.67 -24.26 1.09
N PRO A 389 4.90 -22.96 0.89
CA PRO A 389 5.20 -22.42 -0.43
C PRO A 389 6.52 -23.00 -0.95
N VAL A 390 6.60 -23.20 -2.27
CA VAL A 390 7.85 -23.57 -2.95
C VAL A 390 8.36 -22.36 -3.71
N LEU A 391 9.49 -21.82 -3.25
CA LEU A 391 10.16 -20.67 -3.87
C LEU A 391 11.35 -21.17 -4.68
N GLU A 392 11.43 -20.72 -5.93
CA GLU A 392 12.54 -20.97 -6.83
C GLU A 392 13.25 -19.64 -7.12
N GLY A 393 14.50 -19.53 -6.67
CA GLY A 393 15.35 -18.37 -6.92
C GLY A 393 16.08 -18.49 -8.27
N LEU A 394 15.75 -17.60 -9.19
CA LEU A 394 16.41 -17.47 -10.50
C LEU A 394 17.67 -16.61 -10.40
N VAL A 395 18.75 -17.06 -11.04
CA VAL A 395 19.97 -16.27 -11.30
C VAL A 395 20.24 -16.27 -12.80
N GLY A 396 20.48 -15.10 -13.39
CA GLY A 396 20.73 -14.97 -14.83
C GLY A 396 19.48 -15.21 -15.66
N SER A 397 19.24 -16.45 -16.10
CA SER A 397 18.05 -16.82 -16.86
C SER A 397 17.52 -18.21 -16.52
N ARG A 398 16.26 -18.46 -16.86
CA ARG A 398 15.59 -19.75 -16.68
C ARG A 398 14.65 -20.00 -17.85
N THR A 399 14.76 -21.17 -18.48
CA THR A 399 13.85 -21.59 -19.55
C THR A 399 12.90 -22.67 -19.04
N LEU A 400 11.60 -22.49 -19.30
CA LEU A 400 10.59 -23.54 -19.17
C LEU A 400 10.18 -23.98 -20.58
N THR A 401 10.19 -25.29 -20.82
CA THR A 401 9.75 -25.88 -22.09
C THR A 401 9.15 -27.26 -21.87
N ASP A 402 8.19 -27.62 -22.74
CA ASP A 402 7.65 -28.98 -22.88
C ASP A 402 7.89 -29.53 -24.30
N GLY A 403 8.75 -28.87 -25.08
CA GLY A 403 9.02 -29.15 -26.50
C GLY A 403 7.98 -28.60 -27.49
N SER A 404 6.87 -28.01 -27.03
CA SER A 404 5.89 -27.31 -27.90
C SER A 404 6.05 -25.79 -27.93
N ARG A 405 6.58 -25.23 -26.84
CA ARG A 405 6.91 -23.81 -26.69
C ARG A 405 8.01 -23.61 -25.65
N GLU A 406 8.58 -22.42 -25.64
CA GLU A 406 9.53 -21.96 -24.62
C GLU A 406 9.01 -20.70 -23.94
N LEU A 407 9.25 -20.60 -22.64
CA LEU A 407 9.12 -19.37 -21.87
C LEU A 407 10.46 -19.13 -21.19
N ILE A 408 11.09 -18.00 -21.50
CA ILE A 408 12.43 -17.66 -21.01
C ILE A 408 12.35 -16.45 -20.09
N MET A 409 12.74 -16.62 -18.84
CA MET A 409 12.86 -15.55 -17.86
C MET A 409 14.30 -15.04 -17.86
N TYR A 410 14.47 -13.72 -17.94
CA TYR A 410 15.77 -13.05 -17.88
C TYR A 410 15.81 -12.07 -16.72
N HIS A 411 16.82 -12.19 -15.87
CA HIS A 411 17.28 -11.10 -15.03
C HIS A 411 18.12 -10.14 -15.87
N TYR A 412 17.76 -8.86 -15.84
CA TYR A 412 18.54 -7.81 -16.52
C TYR A 412 19.05 -6.82 -15.47
N ALA A 413 20.23 -7.17 -14.92
CA ALA A 413 20.90 -6.42 -13.87
C ALA A 413 21.18 -4.96 -14.26
N GLY A 414 21.11 -4.07 -13.27
CA GLY A 414 21.24 -2.62 -13.44
C GLY A 414 19.92 -1.87 -13.38
N ASN A 415 18.79 -2.58 -13.28
CA ASN A 415 17.48 -1.95 -13.14
C ASN A 415 17.37 -1.24 -11.79
N MET A 416 17.05 0.07 -11.84
CA MET A 416 16.98 0.95 -10.68
C MET A 416 15.57 1.00 -10.07
N HIS A 417 14.56 0.44 -10.74
CA HIS A 417 13.22 0.21 -10.18
C HIS A 417 13.25 -0.92 -9.15
N ASN A 418 13.91 -2.04 -9.47
CA ASN A 418 14.13 -3.12 -8.53
C ASN A 418 15.38 -3.94 -8.90
N ALA A 419 16.22 -4.28 -7.92
CA ALA A 419 17.46 -5.00 -8.17
C ALA A 419 17.25 -6.41 -8.76
N GLY A 420 16.12 -7.04 -8.41
CA GLY A 420 15.74 -8.39 -8.83
C GLY A 420 14.80 -8.43 -10.03
N MET A 421 14.78 -7.40 -10.87
CA MET A 421 13.82 -7.29 -11.97
C MET A 421 13.98 -8.39 -13.03
N LEU A 422 12.88 -9.08 -13.34
CA LEU A 422 12.80 -10.05 -14.43
C LEU A 422 11.92 -9.55 -15.58
N MET A 423 12.25 -9.99 -16.80
CA MET A 423 11.36 -9.95 -17.96
C MET A 423 11.17 -11.37 -18.50
N VAL A 424 10.06 -11.61 -19.19
CA VAL A 424 9.70 -12.94 -19.69
C VAL A 424 9.49 -12.90 -21.19
N PHE A 425 10.25 -13.69 -21.93
CA PHE A 425 10.21 -13.76 -23.38
C PHE A 425 9.59 -15.08 -23.86
N LEU A 426 8.72 -14.98 -24.87
CA LEU A 426 8.08 -16.08 -25.58
C LEU A 426 8.59 -16.07 -27.03
N PRO A 427 9.63 -16.86 -27.37
CA PRO A 427 10.30 -16.76 -28.67
C PRO A 427 9.41 -17.10 -29.86
N LYS A 428 8.52 -18.09 -29.71
CA LYS A 428 7.63 -18.54 -30.79
C LYS A 428 6.61 -17.46 -31.14
N GLU A 429 6.10 -16.77 -30.13
CA GLU A 429 5.11 -15.71 -30.26
C GLU A 429 5.74 -14.33 -30.48
N LYS A 430 7.06 -14.21 -30.29
CA LYS A 430 7.81 -12.93 -30.31
C LYS A 430 7.23 -11.89 -29.35
N ILE A 431 6.77 -12.37 -28.20
CA ILE A 431 6.16 -11.57 -27.14
C ILE A 431 7.16 -11.41 -25.99
N LEU A 432 7.39 -10.17 -25.56
CA LEU A 432 8.11 -9.87 -24.33
C LEU A 432 7.14 -9.32 -23.29
N ILE A 433 7.02 -10.00 -22.16
CA ILE A 433 6.31 -9.51 -20.99
C ILE A 433 7.32 -8.72 -20.14
N GLU A 434 7.09 -7.42 -20.03
CA GLU A 434 7.91 -6.52 -19.22
C GLU A 434 7.10 -6.01 -18.04
N ALA A 435 7.76 -5.77 -16.90
CA ALA A 435 7.08 -5.35 -15.68
C ALA A 435 6.85 -3.83 -15.65
N ASP A 436 7.76 -3.11 -15.00
CA ASP A 436 7.63 -1.69 -14.68
C ASP A 436 8.77 -0.86 -15.30
N SER A 437 9.40 -1.39 -16.35
CA SER A 437 10.48 -0.64 -17.02
C SER A 437 9.95 0.30 -18.09
N TYR A 438 8.71 0.09 -18.52
CA TYR A 438 7.99 0.99 -19.39
C TYR A 438 6.51 1.03 -19.00
N THR A 439 5.87 2.18 -19.18
CA THR A 439 4.41 2.26 -19.12
C THR A 439 3.99 3.28 -20.15
N SER A 440 3.23 2.83 -21.14
CA SER A 440 2.71 3.71 -22.19
C SER A 440 1.91 4.87 -21.57
N PRO A 441 2.12 6.13 -22.01
CA PRO A 441 1.32 7.23 -21.53
C PRO A 441 -0.11 7.12 -22.04
N ASN A 442 -1.08 7.70 -21.31
CA ASN A 442 -2.46 7.78 -21.78
C ASN A 442 -2.62 8.78 -22.93
N ASN A 443 -1.79 9.85 -22.94
CA ASN A 443 -1.73 10.83 -24.01
C ASN A 443 -0.39 10.67 -24.76
N PRO A 444 -0.39 10.56 -26.10
CA PRO A 444 0.83 10.38 -26.89
C PRO A 444 1.93 11.43 -26.67
N ASN A 445 1.58 12.62 -26.17
CA ASN A 445 2.55 13.70 -25.93
C ASN A 445 3.14 13.68 -24.51
N ASP A 446 2.58 12.88 -23.59
CA ASP A 446 3.08 12.79 -22.22
C ASP A 446 4.28 11.82 -22.17
N PRO A 447 5.28 12.06 -21.30
CA PRO A 447 6.36 11.11 -21.10
C PRO A 447 5.82 9.77 -20.57
N PRO A 448 6.37 8.63 -21.02
CA PRO A 448 5.99 7.32 -20.49
C PRO A 448 6.41 7.17 -19.02
N GLY A 449 5.71 6.30 -18.29
CA GLY A 449 6.15 5.85 -16.98
C GLY A 449 7.41 4.99 -17.08
N GLY A 450 8.19 4.92 -15.99
CA GLY A 450 9.45 4.16 -15.96
C GLY A 450 10.57 4.79 -16.77
N LEU A 451 10.48 6.09 -17.07
CA LEU A 451 11.39 6.79 -17.99
C LEU A 451 12.88 6.60 -17.67
N SER A 452 13.25 6.62 -16.39
CA SER A 452 14.64 6.41 -15.96
C SER A 452 15.18 5.00 -16.23
N PHE A 453 14.30 4.06 -16.55
CA PHE A 453 14.62 2.64 -16.76
C PHE A 453 14.41 2.21 -18.21
N LEU A 454 13.72 3.03 -19.02
CA LEU A 454 13.37 2.77 -20.41
C LEU A 454 14.59 2.45 -21.28
N LEU A 455 15.63 3.30 -21.26
CA LEU A 455 16.83 3.09 -22.06
C LEU A 455 17.52 1.77 -21.65
N HIS A 456 17.67 1.53 -20.34
CA HIS A 456 18.30 0.32 -19.85
C HIS A 456 17.52 -0.95 -20.25
N PHE A 457 16.19 -0.91 -20.19
CA PHE A 457 15.34 -2.01 -20.66
C PHE A 457 15.54 -2.26 -22.15
N TYR A 458 15.47 -1.22 -22.98
CA TYR A 458 15.70 -1.36 -24.42
C TYR A 458 17.09 -1.94 -24.74
N GLU A 459 18.15 -1.42 -24.11
CA GLU A 459 19.51 -1.93 -24.27
C GLU A 459 19.66 -3.37 -23.81
N ALA A 460 18.94 -3.79 -22.77
CA ALA A 460 18.94 -5.18 -22.31
C ALA A 460 18.34 -6.12 -23.37
N VAL A 461 17.22 -5.73 -24.00
CA VAL A 461 16.59 -6.48 -25.09
C VAL A 461 17.54 -6.59 -26.29
N GLN A 462 18.20 -5.49 -26.67
CA GLN A 462 19.20 -5.47 -27.75
C GLN A 462 20.42 -6.35 -27.44
N ARG A 463 20.97 -6.26 -26.23
CA ARG A 463 22.13 -7.05 -25.79
C ARG A 463 21.85 -8.55 -25.81
N LEU A 464 20.63 -8.94 -25.41
CA LEU A 464 20.18 -10.33 -25.45
C LEU A 464 19.78 -10.80 -26.86
N ARG A 465 19.68 -9.88 -27.82
CA ARG A 465 19.29 -10.15 -29.21
C ARG A 465 17.94 -10.84 -29.31
N LEU A 466 16.97 -10.40 -28.51
CA LEU A 466 15.62 -10.96 -28.53
C LEU A 466 14.87 -10.43 -29.76
N ASP A 467 14.25 -11.34 -30.52
CA ASP A 467 13.38 -11.00 -31.65
C ASP A 467 11.96 -10.71 -31.12
N VAL A 468 11.73 -9.46 -30.73
CA VAL A 468 10.48 -9.00 -30.09
C VAL A 468 9.66 -8.19 -31.08
N GLU A 469 8.41 -8.61 -31.30
CA GLU A 469 7.43 -7.84 -32.08
C GLU A 469 6.44 -7.11 -31.14
N GLN A 470 5.96 -7.80 -30.10
CA GLN A 470 4.98 -7.27 -29.16
C GLN A 470 5.54 -7.24 -27.74
N VAL A 471 5.21 -6.17 -27.02
CA VAL A 471 5.48 -6.03 -25.60
C VAL A 471 4.15 -6.04 -24.83
N ILE A 472 4.09 -6.87 -23.79
CA ILE A 472 3.02 -6.88 -22.81
C ILE A 472 3.59 -6.27 -21.51
N PRO A 473 3.38 -4.97 -21.27
CA PRO A 473 3.66 -4.39 -19.95
C PRO A 473 2.86 -5.08 -18.86
N ILE A 474 3.21 -4.94 -17.58
CA ILE A 474 2.29 -5.32 -16.49
C ILE A 474 1.30 -4.19 -16.19
N HIS A 475 1.74 -2.94 -16.36
CA HIS A 475 0.94 -1.72 -16.25
C HIS A 475 0.83 -0.98 -17.59
N GLY A 476 -0.31 -0.33 -17.87
CA GLY A 476 -0.51 0.47 -19.10
C GLY A 476 -1.14 -0.28 -20.27
N ASN A 477 -0.83 0.08 -21.51
CA ASN A 477 -1.43 -0.54 -22.70
C ASN A 477 -0.51 -1.59 -23.33
N LEU A 478 -1.06 -2.47 -24.16
CA LEU A 478 -0.25 -3.32 -25.05
C LEU A 478 0.44 -2.44 -26.10
N VAL A 479 1.69 -2.74 -26.42
CA VAL A 479 2.48 -1.95 -27.38
C VAL A 479 3.33 -2.84 -28.27
N THR A 480 3.77 -2.31 -29.40
CA THR A 480 4.80 -2.95 -30.22
C THR A 480 6.18 -2.64 -29.68
N PHE A 481 7.19 -3.46 -30.00
CA PHE A 481 8.57 -3.11 -29.64
C PHE A 481 9.05 -1.82 -30.35
N ASP A 482 8.46 -1.51 -31.50
CA ASP A 482 8.67 -0.27 -32.23
C ASP A 482 8.13 0.97 -31.49
N ASP A 483 7.05 0.85 -30.71
CA ASP A 483 6.59 1.92 -29.81
C ASP A 483 7.61 2.20 -28.72
N VAL A 484 8.20 1.15 -28.13
CA VAL A 484 9.27 1.28 -27.13
C VAL A 484 10.48 1.97 -27.74
N ARG A 485 10.90 1.57 -28.95
CA ARG A 485 11.99 2.22 -29.67
C ARG A 485 11.70 3.72 -29.92
N ARG A 486 10.48 4.06 -30.38
CA ARG A 486 10.09 5.48 -30.54
C ARG A 486 10.16 6.25 -29.23
N ALA A 487 9.76 5.65 -28.11
CA ALA A 487 9.87 6.27 -26.80
C ALA A 487 11.33 6.48 -26.37
N VAL A 488 12.23 5.52 -26.67
CA VAL A 488 13.68 5.67 -26.44
C VAL A 488 14.25 6.79 -27.31
N ASP A 489 13.88 6.87 -28.59
CA ASP A 489 14.34 7.93 -29.50
C ASP A 489 13.89 9.32 -29.00
N ALA A 490 12.67 9.43 -28.47
CA ALA A 490 12.12 10.67 -27.96
C ALA A 490 12.66 11.08 -26.58
N TYR A 491 12.86 10.11 -25.67
CA TYR A 491 13.08 10.40 -24.25
C TYR A 491 14.33 9.74 -23.64
N GLY A 492 14.94 8.75 -24.28
CA GLY A 492 16.01 7.92 -23.70
C GLY A 492 17.27 8.67 -23.31
N ASN A 493 17.58 9.77 -24.00
CA ASN A 493 18.72 10.65 -23.67
C ASN A 493 18.33 11.88 -22.85
N THR A 494 17.06 12.01 -22.50
CA THR A 494 16.57 13.17 -21.81
C THR A 494 16.72 12.96 -20.31
N ASN A 495 17.65 13.69 -19.68
CA ASN A 495 17.70 13.79 -18.21
C ASN A 495 16.54 14.66 -17.71
N LEU A 496 15.29 14.38 -18.12
CA LEU A 496 14.10 15.17 -17.74
C LEU A 496 13.90 15.23 -16.23
N TRP A 497 14.49 14.28 -15.50
CA TRP A 497 14.49 14.22 -14.04
C TRP A 497 15.66 14.92 -13.35
N ALA A 498 16.67 15.37 -14.10
CA ALA A 498 17.76 16.17 -13.57
C ALA A 498 17.52 17.69 -13.77
N LYS A 499 16.43 18.06 -14.45
CA LYS A 499 15.94 19.41 -14.63
C LYS A 499 14.74 19.64 -13.71
#